data_AF-A0A7X7AUW6-F1
#
_entry.id   AF-A0A7X7AUW6-F1
#
_cell.length_a   1.000
_cell.length_b   1.000
_cell.length_c   1.000
_cell.angle_alpha   90.00
_cell.angle_beta   90.00
_cell.angle_gamma   90.00
#
_symmetry.space_group_name_H-M   'P 1'
#
loop_
_entity.id
_entity.type
_entity.pdbx_description
1 polymer ?
#
loop_
_entity_poly.entity_id
_entity_poly.type
_entity_poly.pdbx_seq_one_letter_code
_entity_poly.pdbx_strand_id
1 'polypeptide(L)'
;MKYFSRSIVVLLFLFFSLFDINGQEEKQEVDTIDNSTKRIDLLIKEKVLKERSSLEISEDDVRRKLDSTHSFGILKDNYFITGNPLNKQFNVENADVKYQISFRQRLSSSYLPFNTFIFISYTQKSFWSIYKKSSPFRDTNFNPGIGFGRYLISDDNNYMGSVFLQLEHESNGKDSLNSRSWDFASISGKYYFNEQLFFRAK
;
A
#
# COMPACT_ATOMS: atom_id res chain seq x y z
N MET A 1 6.29 -33.74 6.66
CA MET A 1 7.03 -34.29 5.51
C MET A 1 6.21 -34.10 4.23
N LYS A 2 6.58 -33.14 3.36
CA LYS A 2 6.46 -33.18 1.88
C LYS A 2 6.86 -31.81 1.26
N TYR A 3 8.03 -31.83 0.60
CA TYR A 3 8.52 -31.01 -0.52
C TYR A 3 8.51 -29.48 -0.43
N PHE A 4 9.54 -28.93 0.21
CA PHE A 4 10.07 -27.59 -0.10
C PHE A 4 11.02 -27.72 -1.31
N SER A 5 10.70 -27.08 -2.43
CA SER A 5 11.49 -27.13 -3.67
C SER A 5 12.84 -26.42 -3.48
N ARG A 6 13.93 -27.18 -3.67
CA ARG A 6 15.34 -26.79 -3.48
C ARG A 6 15.88 -25.77 -4.49
N SER A 7 15.06 -25.23 -5.39
CA SER A 7 15.55 -24.38 -6.50
C SER A 7 15.65 -22.88 -6.18
N ILE A 8 15.08 -22.40 -5.07
CA ILE A 8 15.06 -20.96 -4.73
C ILE A 8 16.29 -20.54 -3.90
N VAL A 9 16.91 -21.46 -3.17
CA VAL A 9 18.02 -21.16 -2.25
C VAL A 9 19.32 -20.84 -3.00
N VAL A 10 19.52 -21.37 -4.21
CA VAL A 10 20.76 -21.17 -4.97
C VAL A 10 20.79 -19.80 -5.67
N LEU A 11 19.65 -19.20 -6.00
CA LEU A 11 19.60 -17.89 -6.67
C LEU A 11 19.84 -16.70 -5.70
N LEU A 12 19.58 -16.89 -4.40
CA LEU A 12 19.76 -15.86 -3.37
C LEU A 12 21.22 -15.68 -2.93
N PHE A 13 22.07 -16.69 -3.10
CA PHE A 13 23.50 -16.61 -2.74
C PHE A 13 24.33 -15.74 -3.70
N LEU A 14 23.89 -15.59 -4.96
CA LEU A 14 24.61 -14.77 -5.96
C LEU A 14 24.33 -13.26 -5.87
N PHE A 15 23.37 -12.83 -5.03
CA PHE A 15 23.03 -11.41 -4.89
C PHE A 15 23.71 -10.73 -3.69
N PHE A 16 24.27 -11.51 -2.75
CA PHE A 16 24.90 -10.98 -1.54
C PHE A 16 26.40 -10.60 -1.71
N SER A 17 27.01 -10.87 -2.87
CA SER A 17 28.44 -10.55 -3.10
C SER A 17 28.72 -9.11 -3.57
N LEU A 18 27.74 -8.19 -3.48
CA LEU A 18 27.87 -6.81 -3.99
C LEU A 18 27.61 -5.70 -2.96
N PHE A 19 27.56 -6.01 -1.66
CA PHE A 19 27.41 -4.98 -0.62
C PHE A 19 28.60 -5.00 0.35
N ASP A 20 29.57 -4.11 0.12
CA ASP A 20 30.54 -3.70 1.13
C ASP A 20 29.83 -2.82 2.17
N ILE A 21 29.61 -3.37 3.37
CA ILE A 21 29.06 -2.64 4.51
C ILE A 21 30.23 -2.19 5.38
N ASN A 22 30.60 -0.90 5.29
CA ASN A 22 31.44 -0.27 6.29
C ASN A 22 30.55 0.21 7.46
N GLY A 23 30.66 -0.47 8.60
CA GLY A 23 30.07 -0.01 9.87
C GLY A 23 31.12 0.73 10.71
N GLN A 24 30.77 1.92 11.21
CA GLN A 24 31.54 2.56 12.29
C GLN A 24 31.08 2.02 13.65
N GLU A 25 32.03 1.68 14.52
CA GLU A 25 31.81 1.26 15.90
C GLU A 25 31.44 2.45 16.81
N GLU A 26 30.43 2.27 17.66
CA GLU A 26 30.04 3.18 18.74
C GLU A 26 30.65 2.71 20.07
N LYS A 27 31.34 3.60 20.79
CA LYS A 27 31.98 3.33 22.09
C LYS A 27 30.96 3.37 23.24
N GLN A 28 31.06 2.41 24.16
CA GLN A 28 30.32 2.32 25.42
C GLN A 28 30.80 3.32 26.49
N GLU A 29 29.88 3.83 27.29
CA GLU A 29 30.16 4.42 28.61
C GLU A 29 29.10 4.07 29.69
N VAL A 30 29.57 3.28 30.68
CA VAL A 30 29.33 3.17 32.15
C VAL A 30 27.90 3.16 32.77
N ASP A 31 27.61 2.01 33.39
CA ASP A 31 26.49 1.66 34.28
C ASP A 31 26.61 2.20 35.72
N THR A 32 25.53 2.81 36.25
CA THR A 32 25.23 2.79 37.70
C THR A 32 23.72 2.75 38.06
N ILE A 33 22.79 2.64 37.10
CA ILE A 33 21.32 2.61 37.34
C ILE A 33 20.68 1.23 37.03
N ASP A 34 21.46 0.33 36.43
CA ASP A 34 21.00 -0.73 35.52
C ASP A 34 20.24 -1.92 36.15
N ASN A 35 20.52 -2.33 37.39
CA ASN A 35 19.93 -3.58 37.93
C ASN A 35 18.46 -3.47 38.38
N SER A 36 18.03 -2.30 38.85
CA SER A 36 16.63 -2.05 39.24
C SER A 36 15.72 -1.82 38.03
N THR A 37 16.20 -1.08 37.04
CA THR A 37 15.52 -0.88 35.75
C THR A 37 15.45 -2.17 34.97
N LYS A 38 16.52 -2.99 34.93
CA LYS A 38 16.49 -4.32 34.29
C LYS A 38 15.42 -5.23 34.87
N ARG A 39 15.21 -5.22 36.19
CA ARG A 39 14.13 -6.02 36.82
C ARG A 39 12.74 -5.49 36.47
N ILE A 40 12.56 -4.17 36.44
CA ILE A 40 11.30 -3.55 36.04
C ILE A 40 11.01 -3.84 34.56
N ASP A 41 12.00 -3.74 33.68
CA ASP A 41 11.88 -4.08 32.26
C ASP A 41 11.59 -5.57 32.06
N LEU A 42 12.20 -6.46 32.84
CA LEU A 42 11.91 -7.90 32.80
C LEU A 42 10.48 -8.18 33.24
N LEU A 43 10.00 -7.55 34.31
CA LEU A 43 8.63 -7.71 34.81
C LEU A 43 7.60 -7.12 33.85
N ILE A 44 7.89 -5.98 33.24
CA ILE A 44 7.07 -5.37 32.19
C ILE A 44 7.05 -6.29 30.97
N LYS A 45 8.21 -6.79 30.54
CA LYS A 45 8.33 -7.70 29.40
C LYS A 45 7.59 -9.02 29.67
N GLU A 46 7.70 -9.58 30.87
CA GLU A 46 6.97 -10.79 31.27
C GLU A 46 5.46 -10.53 31.33
N LYS A 47 5.02 -9.39 31.88
CA LYS A 47 3.61 -9.00 31.91
C LYS A 47 3.05 -8.77 30.51
N VAL A 48 3.80 -8.11 29.64
CA VAL A 48 3.46 -7.88 28.22
C VAL A 48 3.46 -9.20 27.44
N LEU A 49 4.41 -10.09 27.69
CA LEU A 49 4.44 -11.43 27.08
C LEU A 49 3.27 -12.29 27.56
N LYS A 50 2.89 -12.16 28.83
CA LYS A 50 1.76 -12.86 29.44
C LYS A 50 0.42 -12.32 28.93
N GLU A 51 0.26 -11.00 28.80
CA GLU A 51 -0.89 -10.37 28.14
C GLU A 51 -1.00 -10.74 26.65
N ARG A 52 0.14 -10.80 25.94
CA ARG A 52 0.22 -11.30 24.56
C ARG A 52 -0.13 -12.78 24.45
N SER A 53 0.16 -13.59 25.47
CA SER A 53 -0.19 -15.02 25.50
C SER A 53 -1.67 -15.28 25.83
N SER A 54 -2.39 -14.28 26.37
CA SER A 54 -3.79 -14.43 26.80
C SER A 54 -4.85 -13.86 25.84
N LEU A 55 -4.44 -13.33 24.68
CA LEU A 55 -5.35 -12.88 23.63
C LEU A 55 -5.02 -13.65 22.35
N GLU A 56 -5.47 -14.90 22.26
CA GLU A 56 -5.68 -15.51 20.94
C GLU A 56 -6.77 -14.68 20.25
N ILE A 57 -6.34 -13.68 19.48
CA ILE A 57 -7.23 -12.84 18.68
C ILE A 57 -7.84 -13.76 17.63
N SER A 58 -9.17 -13.93 17.61
CA SER A 58 -9.81 -14.73 16.57
C SER A 58 -9.83 -14.00 15.23
N GLU A 59 -9.94 -14.72 14.11
CA GLU A 59 -10.06 -14.11 12.78
C GLU A 59 -11.21 -13.08 12.72
N ASP A 60 -12.31 -13.36 13.42
CA ASP A 60 -13.45 -12.44 13.50
C ASP A 60 -13.14 -11.17 14.29
N ASP A 61 -12.30 -11.26 15.32
CA ASP A 61 -11.85 -10.07 16.05
C ASP A 61 -10.93 -9.21 15.18
N VAL A 62 -10.06 -9.83 14.37
CA VAL A 62 -9.24 -9.12 13.37
C VAL A 62 -10.12 -8.41 12.36
N ARG A 63 -11.11 -9.09 11.77
CA ARG A 63 -12.04 -8.48 10.81
C ARG A 63 -12.84 -7.35 11.43
N ARG A 64 -13.37 -7.53 12.64
CA ARG A 64 -14.10 -6.49 13.36
C ARG A 64 -13.23 -5.27 13.63
N LYS A 65 -11.96 -5.49 13.97
CA LYS A 65 -10.99 -4.41 14.15
C LYS A 65 -10.75 -3.68 12.83
N LEU A 66 -10.54 -4.39 11.72
CA LEU A 66 -10.39 -3.80 10.38
C LEU A 66 -11.64 -3.02 9.97
N ASP A 67 -12.83 -3.57 10.21
CA ASP A 67 -14.11 -2.92 9.92
C ASP A 67 -14.38 -1.70 10.80
N SER A 68 -13.80 -1.63 12.00
CA SER A 68 -13.87 -0.46 12.88
C SER A 68 -12.93 0.68 12.44
N THR A 69 -11.97 0.41 11.55
CA THR A 69 -11.13 1.47 10.98
C THR A 69 -11.92 2.34 10.00
N HIS A 70 -11.35 3.51 9.67
CA HIS A 70 -11.94 4.45 8.73
C HIS A 70 -12.35 3.78 7.41
N SER A 71 -13.59 4.02 7.00
CA SER A 71 -14.14 3.48 5.75
C SER A 71 -13.57 4.18 4.51
N PHE A 72 -13.14 5.44 4.66
CA PHE A 72 -12.39 6.18 3.65
C PHE A 72 -10.90 5.85 3.74
N GLY A 73 -10.26 5.60 2.61
CA GLY A 73 -8.83 5.33 2.57
C GLY A 73 -8.18 5.56 1.22
N ILE A 74 -6.85 5.54 1.21
CA ILE A 74 -6.04 5.69 0.00
C ILE A 74 -6.11 4.39 -0.82
N LEU A 75 -6.31 4.51 -2.13
CA LEU A 75 -6.33 3.37 -3.07
C LEU A 75 -5.04 3.25 -3.86
N LYS A 76 -4.69 4.28 -4.63
CA LYS A 76 -3.39 4.44 -5.32
C LYS A 76 -2.66 5.64 -4.72
N ASP A 77 -1.41 5.84 -5.10
CA ASP A 77 -0.63 6.95 -4.58
C ASP A 77 -1.29 8.29 -4.90
N ASN A 78 -1.30 9.17 -3.91
CA ASN A 78 -1.68 10.55 -4.08
C ASN A 78 -0.38 11.35 -4.19
N TYR A 79 -0.19 12.03 -5.32
CA TYR A 79 1.04 12.77 -5.57
C TYR A 79 0.78 14.00 -6.40
N PHE A 80 1.70 14.95 -6.29
CA PHE A 80 1.78 16.14 -7.12
C PHE A 80 3.25 16.34 -7.46
N ILE A 81 3.60 16.19 -8.73
CA ILE A 81 4.98 16.29 -9.21
C ILE A 81 5.06 17.28 -10.36
N THR A 82 6.18 17.95 -10.50
CA THR A 82 6.49 18.84 -11.61
C THR A 82 7.87 18.52 -12.17
N GLY A 83 8.08 18.79 -13.45
CA GLY A 83 9.38 18.62 -14.06
C GLY A 83 9.35 18.83 -15.56
N ASN A 84 10.46 18.50 -16.18
CA ASN A 84 10.65 18.57 -17.62
C ASN A 84 10.94 17.17 -18.18
N PRO A 85 10.49 16.86 -19.40
CA PRO A 85 10.88 15.64 -20.08
C PRO A 85 12.39 15.66 -20.35
N LEU A 86 13.08 14.56 -20.01
CA LEU A 86 14.55 14.44 -20.09
C LEU A 86 15.10 14.60 -21.52
N ASN A 87 14.28 14.34 -22.53
CA ASN A 87 14.66 14.38 -23.94
C ASN A 87 14.41 15.74 -24.61
N LYS A 88 14.02 16.78 -23.87
CA LYS A 88 13.78 18.11 -24.44
C LYS A 88 14.50 19.18 -23.64
N GLN A 89 14.93 20.23 -24.33
CA GLN A 89 15.40 21.42 -23.65
C GLN A 89 14.26 22.08 -22.86
N PHE A 90 14.65 22.75 -21.79
CA PHE A 90 13.75 23.51 -20.95
C PHE A 90 13.03 24.55 -21.81
N ASN A 91 11.71 24.48 -21.87
CA ASN A 91 10.88 25.52 -22.43
C ASN A 91 9.51 25.56 -21.75
N VAL A 92 8.82 26.69 -21.91
CA VAL A 92 7.49 26.96 -21.35
C VAL A 92 6.43 25.95 -21.83
N GLU A 93 6.69 25.30 -22.97
CA GLU A 93 5.77 24.34 -23.60
C GLU A 93 5.88 22.91 -23.04
N ASN A 94 7.02 22.56 -22.43
CA ASN A 94 7.37 21.20 -22.02
C ASN A 94 7.32 20.98 -20.50
N ALA A 95 7.31 22.06 -19.73
CA ALA A 95 7.29 22.00 -18.29
C ALA A 95 5.84 21.75 -17.82
N ASP A 96 5.62 20.59 -17.18
CA ASP A 96 4.28 20.11 -16.82
C ASP A 96 4.24 19.70 -15.34
N VAL A 97 3.05 19.82 -14.76
CA VAL A 97 2.65 19.14 -13.53
C VAL A 97 1.90 17.87 -13.90
N LYS A 98 2.17 16.80 -13.16
CA LYS A 98 1.34 15.61 -13.12
C LYS A 98 0.90 15.40 -11.68
N TYR A 99 -0.40 15.25 -11.47
CA TYR A 99 -0.90 14.85 -10.17
C TYR A 99 -1.90 13.71 -10.28
N GLN A 100 -2.02 12.97 -9.19
CA GLN A 100 -3.00 11.92 -9.03
C GLN A 100 -3.67 12.05 -7.68
N ILE A 101 -5.00 11.95 -7.69
CA ILE A 101 -5.80 11.78 -6.47
C ILE A 101 -6.47 10.41 -6.58
N SER A 102 -6.37 9.59 -5.55
CA SER A 102 -6.93 8.24 -5.55
C SER A 102 -7.37 7.81 -4.16
N PHE A 103 -8.65 7.52 -4.03
CA PHE A 103 -9.28 7.08 -2.80
C PHE A 103 -10.26 5.94 -3.03
N ARG A 104 -10.61 5.29 -1.94
CA ARG A 104 -11.70 4.33 -1.85
C ARG A 104 -12.57 4.65 -0.65
N GLN A 105 -13.85 4.32 -0.77
CA GLN A 105 -14.83 4.41 0.29
C GLN A 105 -15.49 3.04 0.43
N ARG A 106 -15.28 2.38 1.57
CA ARG A 106 -15.98 1.16 1.93
C ARG A 106 -17.45 1.49 2.25
N LEU A 107 -18.37 0.70 1.71
CA LEU A 107 -19.82 0.89 1.82
C LEU A 107 -20.51 -0.16 2.72
N SER A 108 -19.85 -1.28 3.00
CA SER A 108 -20.38 -2.33 3.88
C SER A 108 -19.33 -2.84 4.86
N SER A 109 -19.75 -3.61 5.87
CA SER A 109 -18.85 -4.45 6.65
C SER A 109 -18.29 -5.61 5.81
N SER A 110 -17.24 -6.26 6.31
CA SER A 110 -16.54 -7.39 5.69
C SER A 110 -17.22 -8.75 5.88
N TYR A 111 -18.51 -8.75 6.26
CA TYR A 111 -19.31 -9.94 6.56
C TYR A 111 -20.32 -10.28 5.46
N LEU A 112 -20.15 -9.74 4.25
CA LEU A 112 -20.88 -10.26 3.08
C LEU A 112 -20.41 -11.68 2.78
N PRO A 113 -21.16 -12.46 1.98
CA PRO A 113 -20.73 -13.78 1.56
C PRO A 113 -19.26 -13.80 1.10
N PHE A 114 -18.54 -14.85 1.49
CA PHE A 114 -17.11 -15.02 1.25
C PHE A 114 -16.19 -14.04 2.02
N ASN A 115 -16.68 -13.44 3.11
CA ASN A 115 -15.95 -12.48 3.96
C ASN A 115 -15.51 -11.25 3.15
N THR A 116 -16.44 -10.72 2.37
CA THR A 116 -16.21 -9.58 1.47
C THR A 116 -16.88 -8.31 1.98
N PHE A 117 -16.46 -7.17 1.45
CA PHE A 117 -17.13 -5.88 1.61
C PHE A 117 -17.26 -5.18 0.26
N ILE A 118 -18.30 -4.35 0.11
CA ILE A 118 -18.48 -3.49 -1.05
C ILE A 118 -17.71 -2.19 -0.82
N PHE A 119 -17.11 -1.66 -1.86
CA PHE A 119 -16.50 -0.34 -1.86
C PHE A 119 -16.67 0.35 -3.22
N ILE A 120 -16.61 1.67 -3.19
CA ILE A 120 -16.42 2.50 -4.39
C ILE A 120 -15.01 3.06 -4.38
N SER A 121 -14.47 3.30 -5.57
CA SER A 121 -13.16 3.87 -5.79
C SER A 121 -13.23 5.03 -6.76
N TYR A 122 -12.26 5.93 -6.64
CA TYR A 122 -12.07 6.99 -7.60
C TYR A 122 -10.59 7.27 -7.74
N THR A 123 -10.11 7.32 -8.98
CA THR A 123 -8.78 7.81 -9.33
C THR A 123 -8.91 8.91 -10.36
N GLN A 124 -8.26 10.03 -10.14
CA GLN A 124 -8.10 11.08 -11.13
C GLN A 124 -6.64 11.31 -11.41
N LYS A 125 -6.24 11.37 -12.69
CA LYS A 125 -4.90 11.75 -13.12
C LYS A 125 -5.01 12.98 -14.02
N SER A 126 -4.25 14.02 -13.74
CA SER A 126 -4.27 15.25 -14.53
C SER A 126 -2.88 15.65 -14.98
N PHE A 127 -2.79 16.13 -16.22
CA PHE A 127 -1.60 16.72 -16.82
C PHE A 127 -1.84 18.22 -17.01
N TRP A 128 -1.08 19.02 -16.28
CA TRP A 128 -1.32 20.45 -16.15
C TRP A 128 -0.11 21.24 -16.63
N SER A 129 -0.29 22.03 -17.70
CA SER A 129 0.79 22.81 -18.29
C SER A 129 0.93 24.15 -17.58
N ILE A 130 1.50 24.13 -16.37
CA ILE A 130 1.50 25.28 -15.45
C ILE A 130 2.23 26.52 -15.98
N TYR A 131 3.25 26.34 -16.81
CA TYR A 131 4.06 27.45 -17.31
C TYR A 131 3.46 28.11 -18.57
N LYS A 132 2.53 27.44 -19.27
CA LYS A 132 1.87 28.01 -20.46
C LYS A 132 0.93 29.16 -20.09
N LYS A 133 0.64 30.01 -21.07
CA LYS A 133 -0.34 31.10 -20.92
C LYS A 133 -1.67 30.54 -20.44
N SER A 134 -2.18 31.12 -19.35
CA SER A 134 -3.42 30.71 -18.66
C SER A 134 -3.39 29.32 -18.03
N SER A 135 -2.22 28.68 -17.92
CA SER A 135 -1.97 27.41 -17.23
C SER A 135 -3.05 26.35 -17.50
N PRO A 136 -3.33 25.97 -18.76
CA PRO A 136 -4.41 25.06 -19.07
C PRO A 136 -4.12 23.62 -18.64
N PHE A 137 -5.17 22.89 -18.26
CA PHE A 137 -5.11 21.44 -18.15
C PHE A 137 -5.07 20.82 -19.55
N ARG A 138 -4.01 20.07 -19.84
CA ARG A 138 -3.88 19.36 -21.12
C ARG A 138 -4.83 18.17 -21.18
N ASP A 139 -4.89 17.41 -20.09
CA ASP A 139 -5.79 16.27 -19.99
C ASP A 139 -6.09 15.94 -18.53
N THR A 140 -7.29 15.44 -18.28
CA THR A 140 -7.70 14.89 -16.99
C THR A 140 -8.42 13.59 -17.27
N ASN A 141 -7.99 12.53 -16.61
CA ASN A 141 -8.56 11.21 -16.73
C ASN A 141 -9.22 10.81 -15.41
N PHE A 142 -10.48 10.43 -15.50
CA PHE A 142 -11.41 10.07 -14.45
C PHE A 142 -11.62 8.57 -14.45
N ASN A 143 -11.33 7.92 -13.33
CA ASN A 143 -11.46 6.48 -13.19
C ASN A 143 -12.26 6.11 -11.92
N PRO A 144 -13.59 6.26 -11.95
CA PRO A 144 -14.47 5.72 -10.92
C PRO A 144 -14.56 4.19 -11.03
N GLY A 145 -14.79 3.54 -9.89
CA GLY A 145 -15.00 2.10 -9.83
C GLY A 145 -15.87 1.69 -8.66
N ILE A 146 -16.38 0.47 -8.75
CA ILE A 146 -17.12 -0.21 -7.68
C ILE A 146 -16.67 -1.65 -7.63
N GLY A 147 -16.60 -2.23 -6.44
CA GLY A 147 -16.13 -3.59 -6.32
C GLY A 147 -16.29 -4.22 -4.95
N PHE A 148 -15.75 -5.42 -4.86
CA PHE A 148 -15.68 -6.22 -3.65
C PHE A 148 -14.23 -6.31 -3.19
N GLY A 149 -14.01 -6.08 -1.89
CA GLY A 149 -12.74 -6.32 -1.22
C GLY A 149 -12.86 -7.49 -0.26
N ARG A 150 -11.77 -8.22 -0.06
CA ARG A 150 -11.63 -9.24 0.98
C ARG A 150 -10.31 -9.05 1.72
N TYR A 151 -10.37 -9.11 3.04
CA TYR A 151 -9.18 -9.15 3.88
C TYR A 151 -8.55 -10.55 3.82
N LEU A 152 -7.21 -10.59 3.69
CA LEU A 152 -6.44 -11.81 3.80
C LEU A 152 -5.94 -11.90 5.25
N ILE A 153 -6.36 -12.93 5.96
CA ILE A 153 -5.96 -13.20 7.34
C ILE A 153 -5.36 -14.61 7.37
N SER A 154 -4.21 -14.76 8.03
CA SER A 154 -3.54 -16.05 8.18
C SER A 154 -4.25 -16.94 9.19
N ASP A 155 -3.90 -18.23 9.22
CA ASP A 155 -4.37 -19.17 10.26
C ASP A 155 -3.96 -18.70 11.67
N ASP A 156 -2.81 -18.03 11.81
CA ASP A 156 -2.36 -17.40 13.06
C ASP A 156 -3.05 -16.05 13.36
N ASN A 157 -4.17 -15.75 12.71
CA ASN A 157 -4.97 -14.54 12.87
C ASN A 157 -4.21 -13.22 12.65
N ASN A 158 -3.23 -13.22 11.73
CA ASN A 158 -2.52 -12.01 11.34
C ASN A 158 -3.07 -11.47 10.02
N TYR A 159 -3.28 -10.15 9.96
CA TYR A 159 -3.65 -9.48 8.71
C TYR A 159 -2.48 -9.53 7.72
N MET A 160 -2.67 -10.21 6.60
CA MET A 160 -1.68 -10.39 5.55
C MET A 160 -1.90 -9.47 4.35
N GLY A 161 -3.00 -8.74 4.30
CA GLY A 161 -3.30 -7.85 3.18
C GLY A 161 -4.73 -7.97 2.66
N SER A 162 -4.95 -7.64 1.40
CA SER A 162 -6.30 -7.61 0.83
C SER A 162 -6.30 -7.85 -0.66
N VAL A 163 -7.37 -8.45 -1.15
CA VAL A 163 -7.67 -8.61 -2.56
C VAL A 163 -8.94 -7.85 -2.93
N PHE A 164 -9.01 -7.37 -4.16
CA PHE A 164 -10.09 -6.55 -4.67
C PHE A 164 -10.46 -7.00 -6.08
N LEU A 165 -11.74 -7.12 -6.33
CA LEU A 165 -12.34 -7.28 -7.66
C LEU A 165 -13.19 -6.05 -7.94
N GLN A 166 -12.97 -5.38 -9.08
CA GLN A 166 -13.64 -4.11 -9.41
C GLN A 166 -14.15 -4.10 -10.84
N LEU A 167 -15.26 -3.40 -11.05
CA LEU A 167 -15.66 -2.83 -12.34
C LEU A 167 -15.24 -1.36 -12.33
N GLU A 168 -14.54 -0.96 -13.38
CA GLU A 168 -13.95 0.38 -13.53
C GLU A 168 -14.39 0.98 -14.86
N HIS A 169 -14.72 2.26 -14.81
CA HIS A 169 -14.85 3.12 -15.98
C HIS A 169 -13.64 4.03 -16.00
N GLU A 170 -13.03 4.29 -17.14
CA GLU A 170 -11.96 5.28 -17.28
C GLU A 170 -12.23 6.15 -18.49
N SER A 171 -12.26 7.47 -18.31
CA SER A 171 -12.51 8.43 -19.40
C SER A 171 -11.83 9.77 -19.17
N ASN A 172 -11.61 10.52 -20.25
CA ASN A 172 -10.98 11.85 -20.18
C ASN A 172 -11.96 13.03 -20.10
N GLY A 173 -13.27 12.76 -20.05
CA GLY A 173 -14.31 13.79 -19.97
C GLY A 173 -14.39 14.74 -21.19
N LYS A 174 -13.76 14.39 -22.31
CA LYS A 174 -13.79 15.18 -23.56
C LYS A 174 -14.82 14.62 -24.54
N ASP A 175 -15.21 15.43 -25.51
CA ASP A 175 -16.17 15.12 -26.56
C ASP A 175 -15.49 14.81 -27.91
N SER A 176 -16.30 14.33 -28.84
CA SER A 176 -15.95 14.11 -30.25
C SER A 176 -14.63 13.36 -30.45
N LEU A 177 -13.77 13.82 -31.36
CA LEU A 177 -12.52 13.17 -31.73
C LEU A 177 -11.49 13.11 -30.59
N ASN A 178 -11.66 13.96 -29.57
CA ASN A 178 -10.79 14.01 -28.40
C ASN A 178 -11.25 13.07 -27.27
N SER A 179 -12.45 12.51 -27.39
CA SER A 179 -13.00 11.61 -26.38
C SER A 179 -12.23 10.30 -26.31
N ARG A 180 -11.89 9.87 -25.09
CA ARG A 180 -11.31 8.56 -24.80
C ARG A 180 -12.04 7.99 -23.60
N SER A 181 -12.60 6.79 -23.74
CA SER A 181 -13.26 6.07 -22.65
C SER A 181 -13.18 4.57 -22.86
N TRP A 182 -13.18 3.82 -21.76
CA TRP A 182 -13.31 2.37 -21.76
C TRP A 182 -13.77 1.87 -20.40
N ASP A 183 -14.39 0.69 -20.39
CA ASP A 183 -14.83 -0.01 -19.19
C ASP A 183 -14.06 -1.34 -19.08
N PHE A 184 -13.65 -1.70 -17.88
CA PHE A 184 -12.90 -2.93 -17.64
C PHE A 184 -13.13 -3.48 -16.24
N ALA A 185 -12.97 -4.80 -16.11
CA ALA A 185 -12.90 -5.46 -14.82
C ALA A 185 -11.44 -5.63 -14.40
N SER A 186 -11.14 -5.49 -13.11
CA SER A 186 -9.78 -5.70 -12.59
C SER A 186 -9.76 -6.52 -11.31
N ILE A 187 -8.68 -7.28 -11.13
CA ILE A 187 -8.35 -7.97 -9.88
C ILE A 187 -7.06 -7.34 -9.39
N SER A 188 -7.04 -6.88 -8.15
CA SER A 188 -5.82 -6.36 -7.53
C SER A 188 -5.64 -6.90 -6.12
N GLY A 189 -4.40 -6.93 -5.66
CA GLY A 189 -4.09 -7.42 -4.33
C GLY A 189 -2.85 -6.76 -3.77
N LYS A 190 -2.81 -6.67 -2.44
CA LYS A 190 -1.61 -6.35 -1.67
C LYS A 190 -1.42 -7.44 -0.62
N TYR A 191 -0.21 -7.97 -0.53
CA TYR A 191 0.17 -9.01 0.41
C TYR A 191 1.44 -8.59 1.16
N TYR A 192 1.41 -8.65 2.49
CA TYR A 192 2.53 -8.33 3.36
C TYR A 192 3.26 -9.62 3.73
N PHE A 193 4.57 -9.66 3.46
CA PHE A 193 5.44 -10.71 3.99
C PHE A 193 5.91 -10.39 5.41
N ASN A 194 6.08 -9.10 5.70
CA ASN A 194 6.34 -8.53 7.02
C ASN A 194 5.95 -7.03 7.00
N GLU A 195 6.29 -6.29 8.06
CA GLU A 195 5.92 -4.87 8.19
C GLU A 195 6.59 -3.96 7.14
N GLN A 196 7.76 -4.33 6.63
CA GLN A 196 8.54 -3.53 5.67
C GLN A 196 8.37 -3.98 4.22
N LEU A 197 8.06 -5.26 3.99
CA LEU A 197 8.04 -5.88 2.67
C LEU A 197 6.64 -6.35 2.30
N PHE A 198 6.15 -5.85 1.17
CA PHE A 198 4.89 -6.26 0.59
C PHE A 198 5.00 -6.43 -0.93
N PHE A 199 4.13 -7.29 -1.46
CA PHE A 199 3.88 -7.42 -2.88
C PHE A 199 2.53 -6.77 -3.22
N ARG A 200 2.45 -6.10 -4.38
CA ARG A 200 1.22 -5.53 -4.91
C ARG A 200 1.08 -5.90 -6.38
N ALA A 201 -0.10 -6.37 -6.78
CA ALA A 201 -0.45 -6.65 -8.17
C ALA A 201 -1.81 -6.05 -8.52
N LYS A 202 -2.00 -5.75 -9.80
CA LYS A 202 -3.27 -5.39 -10.44
C LYS A 202 -3.22 -5.90 -11.87
#